data_AF-U1NB64-F1
#
_entry.id   AF-U1NB64-F1
#
_cell.length_a   1.000
_cell.length_b   1.000
_cell.length_c   1.000
_cell.angle_alpha   90.00
_cell.angle_beta   90.00
_cell.angle_gamma   90.00
#
_symmetry.space_group_name_H-M   'P 1'
#
loop_
_entity.id
_entity.type
_entity.pdbx_description
1 polymer ?
#
loop_
_entity_poly.entity_id
_entity_poly.type
_entity_poly.pdbx_seq_one_letter_code
_entity_poly.pdbx_strand_id
1 'polypeptide(L)'
;MTLQLPSEIVVERFLPTARAMLATELADSGLSQQAIATKLGISQAAVSKYLSGEQNGDPRFADNERMQATIERIATGIADGSMGDYEALAELLELIRAFEDRGPICAVHEEEMPALKGMGCDLCVRGPDNRAEAERDVLRDVQQAVRLFANDPVVVDHIPNVGTNIGMALPDADGPADVAAVPGRVHAMGGRANVPADPEFGASEHVATAVRAVMAVDPNRRAAVNLKTSDDLLAAVETAGLMTASFDASYENRAERLRTVASKGDSVPAVLYHEGAFGIEPITYILGETATDAVETARDVLGSIPDRRDSTGQHRTARHDSTGRRDVTAAERCLYSLSRGGLSHGKRTRRQATTVPTQPRSRYANWSTTSPRGGTTIWSRRTRTRLPSPVPSVTTPSTTSSAANRTRPNSRCRR
;
A
#
# COMPACT_ATOMS: atom_id res chain seq x y z
N MET A 1 5.45 -25.60 -7.86
CA MET A 1 4.68 -24.76 -6.93
C MET A 1 3.22 -25.05 -7.19
N THR A 2 2.53 -25.61 -6.20
CA THR A 2 1.07 -25.73 -6.21
C THR A 2 0.50 -24.40 -5.73
N LEU A 3 -0.31 -23.77 -6.56
CA LEU A 3 -1.13 -22.63 -6.18
C LEU A 3 -2.50 -23.22 -5.87
N GLN A 4 -2.89 -23.23 -4.60
CA GLN A 4 -4.17 -23.75 -4.13
C GLN A 4 -4.91 -22.62 -3.43
N LEU A 5 -6.19 -22.45 -3.72
CA LEU A 5 -7.03 -21.48 -3.03
C LEU A 5 -7.70 -22.13 -1.81
N PRO A 6 -7.90 -21.37 -0.73
CA PRO A 6 -8.74 -21.82 0.39
C PRO A 6 -10.14 -22.25 -0.06
N SER A 7 -10.70 -21.56 -1.07
CA SER A 7 -12.00 -21.89 -1.65
C SER A 7 -12.05 -23.27 -2.32
N GLU A 8 -10.93 -23.76 -2.86
CA GLU A 8 -10.85 -25.13 -3.39
C GLU A 8 -10.95 -26.14 -2.25
N ILE A 9 -10.29 -25.91 -1.13
CA ILE A 9 -10.40 -26.76 0.07
C ILE A 9 -11.82 -26.78 0.61
N VAL A 10 -12.50 -25.61 0.60
CA VAL A 10 -13.91 -25.52 0.99
C VAL A 10 -14.77 -26.41 0.10
N VAL A 11 -14.63 -26.31 -1.22
CA VAL A 11 -15.47 -27.05 -2.18
C VAL A 11 -15.14 -28.54 -2.21
N GLU A 12 -13.88 -28.91 -2.11
CA GLU A 12 -13.41 -30.29 -2.30
C GLU A 12 -13.44 -31.11 -1.01
N ARG A 13 -13.34 -30.48 0.17
CA ARG A 13 -13.23 -31.21 1.44
C ARG A 13 -14.29 -30.80 2.46
N PHE A 14 -14.44 -29.50 2.73
CA PHE A 14 -15.40 -29.03 3.75
C PHE A 14 -16.85 -29.30 3.36
N LEU A 15 -17.30 -28.85 2.17
CA LEU A 15 -18.70 -28.97 1.75
C LEU A 15 -19.19 -30.41 1.61
N PRO A 16 -18.41 -31.37 1.05
CA PRO A 16 -18.80 -32.77 1.05
C PRO A 16 -18.97 -33.33 2.47
N THR A 17 -18.06 -32.98 3.38
CA THR A 17 -18.13 -33.38 4.79
C THR A 17 -19.36 -32.80 5.47
N ALA A 18 -19.61 -31.49 5.33
CA ALA A 18 -20.79 -30.82 5.87
C ALA A 18 -22.10 -31.44 5.36
N ARG A 19 -22.18 -31.76 4.07
CA ARG A 19 -23.37 -32.38 3.49
C ARG A 19 -23.61 -33.79 4.00
N ALA A 20 -22.56 -34.59 4.16
CA ALA A 20 -22.67 -35.94 4.69
C ALA A 20 -23.16 -35.93 6.15
N MET A 21 -22.57 -35.06 6.98
CA MET A 21 -22.97 -34.89 8.37
C MET A 21 -24.40 -34.35 8.48
N LEU A 22 -24.77 -33.30 7.72
CA LEU A 22 -26.14 -32.79 7.70
C LEU A 22 -27.16 -33.85 7.26
N ALA A 23 -26.85 -34.64 6.24
CA ALA A 23 -27.75 -35.70 5.78
C ALA A 23 -28.00 -36.75 6.87
N THR A 24 -26.95 -37.10 7.63
CA THR A 24 -27.02 -38.06 8.75
C THR A 24 -27.85 -37.48 9.89
N GLU A 25 -27.53 -36.28 10.37
CA GLU A 25 -28.26 -35.62 11.47
C GLU A 25 -29.73 -35.35 11.13
N LEU A 26 -30.05 -35.00 9.89
CA LEU A 26 -31.43 -34.84 9.45
C LEU A 26 -32.19 -36.18 9.41
N ALA A 27 -31.53 -37.27 9.04
CA ALA A 27 -32.13 -38.60 9.06
C ALA A 27 -32.38 -39.09 10.50
N ASP A 28 -31.44 -38.83 11.41
CA ASP A 28 -31.57 -39.13 12.84
C ASP A 28 -32.66 -38.29 13.50
N SER A 29 -32.87 -37.07 13.01
CA SER A 29 -34.00 -36.20 13.35
C SER A 29 -35.35 -36.63 12.72
N GLY A 30 -35.37 -37.74 11.98
CA GLY A 30 -36.59 -38.38 11.46
C GLY A 30 -37.01 -37.96 10.04
N LEU A 31 -36.20 -37.20 9.31
CA LEU A 31 -36.54 -36.84 7.93
C LEU A 31 -36.34 -38.02 6.97
N SER A 32 -37.24 -38.15 6.00
CA SER A 32 -37.07 -39.12 4.90
C SER A 32 -35.93 -38.72 3.96
N GLN A 33 -35.31 -39.70 3.31
CA GLN A 33 -34.24 -39.43 2.32
C GLN A 33 -34.70 -38.51 1.17
N GLN A 34 -35.98 -38.56 0.80
CA GLN A 34 -36.56 -37.68 -0.22
C GLN A 34 -36.62 -36.23 0.28
N ALA A 35 -37.04 -36.01 1.54
CA ALA A 35 -37.09 -34.68 2.14
C ALA A 35 -35.68 -34.08 2.30
N ILE A 36 -34.71 -34.91 2.71
CA ILE A 36 -33.30 -34.51 2.82
C ILE A 36 -32.75 -34.12 1.44
N ALA A 37 -33.01 -34.91 0.41
CA ALA A 37 -32.58 -34.62 -0.96
C ALA A 37 -33.11 -33.28 -1.45
N THR A 38 -34.41 -33.00 -1.22
CA THR A 38 -35.02 -31.71 -1.54
C THR A 38 -34.38 -30.57 -0.75
N LYS A 39 -34.18 -30.73 0.56
CA LYS A 39 -33.62 -29.68 1.42
C LYS A 39 -32.17 -29.34 1.06
N LEU A 40 -31.34 -30.36 0.78
CA LEU A 40 -29.92 -30.17 0.44
C LEU A 40 -29.68 -29.88 -1.04
N GLY A 41 -30.71 -29.93 -1.89
CA GLY A 41 -30.60 -29.70 -3.33
C GLY A 41 -29.76 -30.74 -4.06
N ILE A 42 -29.81 -32.00 -3.63
CA ILE A 42 -29.05 -33.13 -4.20
C ILE A 42 -29.99 -34.29 -4.57
N SER A 43 -29.45 -35.31 -5.25
CA SER A 43 -30.25 -36.50 -5.56
C SER A 43 -30.46 -37.37 -4.32
N GLN A 44 -31.59 -38.09 -4.26
CA GLN A 44 -31.83 -39.06 -3.19
C GLN A 44 -30.77 -40.18 -3.19
N ALA A 45 -30.23 -40.55 -4.36
CA ALA A 45 -29.09 -41.47 -4.45
C ALA A 45 -27.82 -40.92 -3.77
N ALA A 46 -27.56 -39.61 -3.83
CA ALA A 46 -26.46 -38.99 -3.10
C ALA A 46 -26.69 -39.05 -1.58
N VAL A 47 -27.93 -38.80 -1.12
CA VAL A 47 -28.31 -38.95 0.31
C VAL A 47 -28.08 -40.39 0.78
N SER A 48 -28.53 -41.38 0.00
CA SER A 48 -28.34 -42.79 0.34
C SER A 48 -26.86 -43.17 0.50
N LYS A 49 -25.96 -42.57 -0.30
CA LYS A 49 -24.51 -42.79 -0.18
C LYS A 49 -23.91 -42.13 1.06
N TYR A 50 -24.42 -40.99 1.48
CA TYR A 50 -23.99 -40.38 2.75
C TYR A 50 -24.41 -41.26 3.92
N LEU A 51 -25.68 -41.71 3.94
CA LEU A 51 -26.22 -42.53 5.03
C LEU A 51 -25.63 -43.94 5.11
N SER A 52 -25.08 -44.48 4.01
CA SER A 52 -24.39 -45.78 4.04
C SER A 52 -22.99 -45.72 4.66
N GLY A 53 -22.48 -44.52 4.99
CA GLY A 53 -21.13 -44.34 5.52
C GLY A 53 -20.02 -44.55 4.47
N GLU A 54 -20.36 -44.62 3.18
CA GLU A 54 -19.38 -44.71 2.09
C GLU A 54 -18.61 -43.39 1.87
N GLN A 55 -19.13 -42.27 2.39
CA GLN A 55 -18.51 -40.95 2.32
C GLN A 55 -18.48 -40.29 3.70
N ASN A 56 -17.50 -40.65 4.53
CA ASN A 56 -17.36 -40.15 5.90
C ASN A 56 -16.75 -38.74 6.01
N GLY A 57 -16.51 -38.06 4.89
CA GLY A 57 -15.86 -36.75 4.85
C GLY A 57 -14.38 -36.78 5.27
N ASP A 58 -13.77 -35.60 5.36
CA ASP A 58 -12.40 -35.43 5.85
C ASP A 58 -12.42 -35.32 7.40
N PRO A 59 -11.71 -36.20 8.14
CA PRO A 59 -11.71 -36.24 9.61
C PRO A 59 -11.34 -34.91 10.26
N ARG A 60 -10.51 -34.09 9.60
CA ARG A 60 -10.11 -32.77 10.12
C ARG A 60 -11.28 -31.83 10.33
N PHE A 61 -12.37 -32.02 9.58
CA PHE A 61 -13.61 -31.28 9.76
C PHE A 61 -14.63 -32.10 10.55
N ALA A 62 -14.81 -33.39 10.23
CA ALA A 62 -15.85 -34.22 10.84
C ALA A 62 -15.70 -34.38 12.35
N ASP A 63 -14.46 -34.48 12.84
CA ASP A 63 -14.15 -34.65 14.26
C ASP A 63 -14.08 -33.32 15.03
N ASN A 64 -14.24 -32.18 14.35
CA ASN A 64 -14.15 -30.87 14.98
C ASN A 64 -15.43 -30.55 15.78
N GLU A 65 -15.28 -30.22 17.06
CA GLU A 65 -16.41 -29.92 17.97
C GLU A 65 -17.33 -28.81 17.44
N ARG A 66 -16.75 -27.75 16.85
CA ARG A 66 -17.53 -26.63 16.30
C ARG A 66 -18.29 -27.04 15.04
N MET A 67 -17.72 -27.93 14.22
CA MET A 67 -18.42 -28.53 13.08
C MET A 67 -19.65 -29.29 13.57
N GLN A 68 -19.45 -30.26 14.46
CA GLN A 68 -20.52 -31.11 15.00
C GLN A 68 -21.65 -30.28 15.60
N ALA A 69 -21.33 -29.33 16.49
CA ALA A 69 -22.32 -28.45 17.11
C ALA A 69 -23.08 -27.57 16.10
N THR A 70 -22.42 -27.14 15.03
CA THR A 70 -23.09 -26.34 13.98
C THR A 70 -24.02 -27.20 13.15
N ILE A 71 -23.60 -28.40 12.77
CA ILE A 71 -24.41 -29.34 11.97
C ILE A 71 -25.63 -29.78 12.78
N GLU A 72 -25.46 -30.19 14.04
CA GLU A 72 -26.55 -30.61 14.94
C GLU A 72 -27.60 -29.50 15.09
N ARG A 73 -27.13 -28.26 15.32
CA ARG A 73 -28.00 -27.09 15.46
C ARG A 73 -28.77 -26.76 14.18
N ILE A 74 -28.12 -26.84 13.02
CA ILE A 74 -28.79 -26.66 11.72
C ILE A 74 -29.81 -27.77 11.50
N ALA A 75 -29.44 -29.03 11.73
CA ALA A 75 -30.33 -30.17 11.51
C ALA A 75 -31.56 -30.12 12.43
N THR A 76 -31.36 -29.84 13.72
CA THR A 76 -32.43 -29.65 14.70
C THR A 76 -33.37 -28.53 14.28
N GLY A 77 -32.82 -27.35 13.95
CA GLY A 77 -33.61 -26.19 13.55
C GLY A 77 -34.38 -26.41 12.24
N ILE A 78 -33.82 -27.18 11.30
CA ILE A 78 -34.53 -27.58 10.08
C ILE A 78 -35.65 -28.57 10.40
N ALA A 79 -35.41 -29.54 11.28
CA ALA A 79 -36.36 -30.60 11.60
C ALA A 79 -37.57 -30.09 12.40
N ASP A 80 -37.36 -29.15 13.32
CA ASP A 80 -38.43 -28.52 14.10
C ASP A 80 -39.06 -27.28 13.44
N GLY A 81 -38.47 -26.83 12.33
CA GLY A 81 -38.93 -25.68 11.55
C GLY A 81 -38.57 -24.32 12.14
N SER A 82 -37.73 -24.26 13.17
CA SER A 82 -37.23 -23.01 13.76
C SER A 82 -36.13 -22.33 12.94
N MET A 83 -35.52 -23.04 11.98
CA MET A 83 -34.45 -22.52 11.12
C MET A 83 -34.80 -22.59 9.62
N GLY A 84 -34.75 -21.44 8.96
CA GLY A 84 -34.93 -21.30 7.51
C GLY A 84 -33.66 -21.60 6.70
N ASP A 85 -33.79 -21.72 5.37
CA ASP A 85 -32.66 -21.98 4.47
C ASP A 85 -31.58 -20.88 4.54
N TYR A 86 -32.01 -19.63 4.68
CA TYR A 86 -31.10 -18.48 4.78
C TYR A 86 -30.29 -18.51 6.08
N GLU A 87 -30.92 -18.87 7.20
CA GLU A 87 -30.25 -18.99 8.49
C GLU A 87 -29.26 -20.17 8.47
N ALA A 88 -29.67 -21.34 7.98
CA ALA A 88 -28.77 -22.47 7.80
C ALA A 88 -27.56 -22.14 6.91
N LEU A 89 -27.76 -21.35 5.85
CA LEU A 89 -26.68 -20.84 5.02
C LEU A 89 -25.75 -19.90 5.80
N ALA A 90 -26.31 -18.97 6.59
CA ALA A 90 -25.54 -18.07 7.43
C ALA A 90 -24.65 -18.85 8.43
N GLU A 91 -25.20 -19.89 9.06
CA GLU A 91 -24.46 -20.75 9.99
C GLU A 91 -23.28 -21.47 9.33
N LEU A 92 -23.49 -22.02 8.14
CA LEU A 92 -22.42 -22.67 7.37
C LEU A 92 -21.35 -21.66 6.93
N LEU A 93 -21.74 -20.44 6.54
CA LEU A 93 -20.81 -19.39 6.16
C LEU A 93 -19.99 -18.88 7.36
N GLU A 94 -20.61 -18.76 8.53
CA GLU A 94 -19.91 -18.42 9.77
C GLU A 94 -18.93 -19.51 10.18
N LEU A 95 -19.30 -20.78 10.01
CA LEU A 95 -18.41 -21.91 10.25
C LEU A 95 -17.20 -21.91 9.30
N ILE A 96 -17.42 -21.67 8.01
CA ILE A 96 -16.34 -21.55 7.02
C ILE A 96 -15.37 -20.44 7.45
N ARG A 97 -15.89 -19.25 7.78
CA ARG A 97 -15.05 -18.12 8.25
C ARG A 97 -14.24 -18.47 9.49
N ALA A 98 -14.86 -19.17 10.46
CA ALA A 98 -14.16 -19.62 11.66
C ALA A 98 -13.05 -20.63 11.34
N PHE A 99 -13.22 -21.45 10.30
CA PHE A 99 -12.20 -22.43 9.89
C PHE A 99 -11.11 -21.82 8.99
N GLU A 100 -11.41 -20.72 8.30
CA GLU A 100 -10.47 -19.88 7.56
C GLU A 100 -9.66 -18.92 8.45
N ASP A 101 -9.98 -18.83 9.74
CA ASP A 101 -9.19 -18.11 10.74
C ASP A 101 -8.39 -19.08 11.62
N ARG A 102 -7.18 -19.43 11.16
CA ARG A 102 -6.26 -20.34 11.85
C ARG A 102 -6.90 -21.68 12.26
N GLY A 103 -7.93 -22.09 11.52
CA GLY A 103 -8.69 -23.31 11.76
C GLY A 103 -8.29 -24.44 10.81
N PRO A 104 -9.13 -25.49 10.73
CA PRO A 104 -8.86 -26.67 9.92
C PRO A 104 -8.65 -26.37 8.42
N ILE A 105 -9.33 -25.38 7.84
CA ILE A 105 -9.13 -24.99 6.43
C ILE A 105 -7.70 -24.45 6.25
N CYS A 106 -7.24 -23.57 7.16
CA CYS A 106 -5.86 -23.06 7.13
C CYS A 106 -4.82 -24.18 7.27
N ALA A 107 -5.05 -25.13 8.16
CA ALA A 107 -4.12 -26.25 8.37
C ALA A 107 -3.97 -27.11 7.11
N VAL A 108 -5.09 -27.43 6.45
CA VAL A 108 -5.06 -28.12 5.14
C VAL A 108 -4.36 -27.26 4.09
N HIS A 109 -4.62 -25.96 4.07
CA HIS A 109 -4.05 -25.04 3.09
C HIS A 109 -2.52 -24.94 3.20
N GLU A 110 -1.99 -24.90 4.41
CA GLU A 110 -0.55 -24.89 4.68
C GLU A 110 0.13 -26.18 4.21
N GLU A 111 -0.55 -27.32 4.26
CA GLU A 111 -0.04 -28.60 3.76
C GLU A 111 -0.04 -28.67 2.23
N GLU A 112 -1.12 -28.23 1.58
CA GLU A 112 -1.27 -28.22 0.12
C GLU A 112 -0.39 -27.16 -0.56
N MET A 113 -0.06 -26.09 0.18
CA MET A 113 0.87 -25.04 -0.23
C MET A 113 2.07 -24.96 0.71
N PRO A 114 3.13 -25.76 0.48
CA PRO A 114 4.32 -25.76 1.34
C PRO A 114 5.00 -24.40 1.50
N ALA A 115 4.77 -23.45 0.58
CA ALA A 115 5.25 -22.07 0.70
C ALA A 115 4.65 -21.32 1.90
N LEU A 116 3.46 -21.69 2.35
CA LEU A 116 2.79 -21.10 3.51
C LEU A 116 3.34 -21.61 4.85
N LYS A 117 4.15 -22.67 4.82
CA LYS A 117 4.56 -23.39 6.03
C LYS A 117 5.34 -22.49 7.00
N GLY A 118 4.79 -22.30 8.20
CA GLY A 118 5.38 -21.46 9.24
C GLY A 118 5.26 -19.94 9.00
N MET A 119 4.52 -19.49 7.98
CA MET A 119 4.35 -18.05 7.71
C MET A 119 3.34 -17.36 8.63
N GLY A 120 2.44 -18.12 9.28
CA GLY A 120 1.35 -17.52 10.06
C GLY A 120 0.39 -16.72 9.18
N CYS A 121 0.06 -17.25 7.99
CA CYS A 121 -0.79 -16.61 6.98
C CYS A 121 -2.16 -16.21 7.55
N ASP A 122 -2.58 -14.97 7.29
CA ASP A 122 -3.88 -14.40 7.68
C ASP A 122 -4.65 -13.78 6.49
N LEU A 123 -4.22 -14.06 5.26
CA LEU A 123 -4.76 -13.47 4.02
C LEU A 123 -6.27 -13.74 3.84
N CYS A 124 -6.77 -14.90 4.27
CA CYS A 124 -8.19 -15.26 4.19
C CYS A 124 -9.08 -14.38 5.07
N VAL A 125 -8.55 -13.89 6.19
CA VAL A 125 -9.29 -13.11 7.18
C VAL A 125 -9.08 -11.62 6.96
N ARG A 126 -7.84 -11.21 6.68
CA ARG A 126 -7.48 -9.79 6.52
C ARG A 126 -7.63 -9.27 5.09
N GLY A 127 -7.81 -10.15 4.11
CA GLY A 127 -7.72 -9.80 2.70
C GLY A 127 -6.34 -9.21 2.34
N PRO A 128 -6.17 -8.65 1.14
CA PRO A 128 -5.17 -7.61 0.95
C PRO A 128 -5.64 -6.37 1.73
N ASP A 129 -4.94 -6.03 2.80
CA ASP A 129 -5.29 -4.90 3.66
C ASP A 129 -5.30 -3.58 2.84
N ASN A 130 -6.49 -2.99 2.58
CA ASN A 130 -6.64 -1.75 1.80
C ASN A 130 -5.78 -0.60 2.36
N ARG A 131 -5.56 -0.59 3.68
CA ARG A 131 -4.67 0.38 4.32
C ARG A 131 -3.21 0.05 3.98
N ALA A 132 -2.82 -1.22 4.05
CA ALA A 132 -1.47 -1.63 3.63
C ALA A 132 -1.20 -1.38 2.14
N GLU A 133 -2.22 -1.50 1.27
CA GLU A 133 -2.11 -1.12 -0.15
C GLU A 133 -1.91 0.40 -0.30
N ALA A 134 -2.74 1.21 0.37
CA ALA A 134 -2.57 2.67 0.38
C ALA A 134 -1.21 3.10 0.94
N GLU A 135 -0.73 2.45 2.01
CA GLU A 135 0.59 2.67 2.60
C GLU A 135 1.72 2.33 1.61
N ARG A 136 1.61 1.21 0.89
CA ARG A 136 2.58 0.81 -0.13
C ARG A 136 2.59 1.78 -1.31
N ASP A 137 1.43 2.25 -1.75
CA ASP A 137 1.32 3.20 -2.87
C ASP A 137 1.92 4.55 -2.49
N VAL A 138 1.63 5.06 -1.29
CA VAL A 138 2.25 6.29 -0.76
C VAL A 138 3.77 6.14 -0.64
N LEU A 139 4.27 5.04 -0.07
CA LEU A 139 5.73 4.81 0.04
C LEU A 139 6.39 4.71 -1.33
N ARG A 140 5.75 4.04 -2.29
CA ARG A 140 6.27 3.93 -3.67
C ARG A 140 6.32 5.29 -4.35
N ASP A 141 5.29 6.11 -4.21
CA ASP A 141 5.25 7.46 -4.79
C ASP A 141 6.31 8.37 -4.18
N VAL A 142 6.45 8.41 -2.84
CA VAL A 142 7.51 9.19 -2.18
C VAL A 142 8.90 8.70 -2.59
N GLN A 143 9.11 7.39 -2.69
CA GLN A 143 10.39 6.84 -3.14
C GLN A 143 10.70 7.23 -4.59
N GLN A 144 9.70 7.25 -5.48
CA GLN A 144 9.85 7.74 -6.85
C GLN A 144 10.17 9.23 -6.88
N ALA A 145 9.44 10.06 -6.15
CA ALA A 145 9.66 11.49 -6.03
C ALA A 145 11.06 11.82 -5.50
N VAL A 146 11.54 11.10 -4.47
CA VAL A 146 12.89 11.24 -3.92
C VAL A 146 13.95 10.88 -4.96
N ARG A 147 13.75 9.83 -5.77
CA ARG A 147 14.67 9.48 -6.86
C ARG A 147 14.67 10.54 -7.97
N LEU A 148 13.53 11.10 -8.32
CA LEU A 148 13.44 12.19 -9.30
C LEU A 148 14.17 13.43 -8.81
N PHE A 149 13.93 13.80 -7.54
CA PHE A 149 14.58 14.93 -6.89
C PHE A 149 16.10 14.74 -6.81
N ALA A 150 16.55 13.60 -6.28
CA ALA A 150 17.97 13.39 -6.00
C ALA A 150 18.84 13.24 -7.26
N ASN A 151 18.25 12.82 -8.38
CA ASN A 151 18.95 12.68 -9.66
C ASN A 151 18.98 13.96 -10.49
N ASP A 152 18.31 15.03 -10.07
CA ASP A 152 18.32 16.30 -10.78
C ASP A 152 19.35 17.27 -10.17
N PRO A 153 20.43 17.62 -10.88
CA PRO A 153 21.44 18.54 -10.36
C PRO A 153 20.89 19.93 -10.03
N VAL A 154 19.78 20.35 -10.66
CA VAL A 154 19.19 21.69 -10.45
C VAL A 154 18.76 21.88 -9.01
N VAL A 155 18.39 20.82 -8.29
CA VAL A 155 17.83 20.96 -6.94
C VAL A 155 18.88 21.21 -5.87
N VAL A 156 20.16 20.88 -6.14
CA VAL A 156 21.22 20.86 -5.12
C VAL A 156 21.42 22.23 -4.47
N ASP A 157 21.37 23.30 -5.27
CA ASP A 157 21.54 24.69 -4.78
C ASP A 157 20.29 25.22 -4.04
N HIS A 158 19.18 24.47 -4.08
CA HIS A 158 17.89 24.81 -3.48
C HIS A 158 17.55 23.94 -2.25
N ILE A 159 18.44 23.04 -1.85
CA ILE A 159 18.32 22.30 -0.58
C ILE A 159 18.69 23.25 0.59
N PRO A 160 17.80 23.45 1.59
CA PRO A 160 18.08 24.30 2.74
C PRO A 160 19.08 23.63 3.71
N ASN A 161 19.70 24.40 4.60
CA ASN A 161 20.64 23.87 5.60
C ASN A 161 19.98 22.85 6.53
N VAL A 162 18.70 23.06 6.87
CA VAL A 162 17.89 22.09 7.64
C VAL A 162 17.49 20.83 6.85
N GLY A 163 17.84 20.75 5.56
CA GLY A 163 17.51 19.65 4.66
C GLY A 163 16.11 19.74 4.03
N THR A 164 16.01 19.17 2.84
CA THR A 164 14.74 18.99 2.11
C THR A 164 14.08 17.70 2.55
N ASN A 165 12.78 17.76 2.82
CA ASN A 165 11.95 16.58 2.94
C ASN A 165 10.89 16.58 1.84
N ILE A 166 10.55 15.38 1.41
CA ILE A 166 9.50 15.07 0.45
C ILE A 166 8.57 14.14 1.20
N GLY A 167 7.29 14.50 1.29
CA GLY A 167 6.33 13.67 2.01
C GLY A 167 4.94 13.68 1.42
N MET A 168 4.22 12.60 1.68
CA MET A 168 2.85 12.37 1.22
C MET A 168 2.05 11.68 2.32
N ALA A 169 0.81 12.15 2.52
CA ALA A 169 -0.13 11.61 3.49
C ALA A 169 -1.02 10.52 2.86
N LEU A 170 -1.44 9.56 3.69
CA LEU A 170 -2.57 8.68 3.37
C LEU A 170 -3.84 9.51 3.09
N PRO A 171 -4.78 9.01 2.26
CA PRO A 171 -6.03 9.72 1.95
C PRO A 171 -6.84 10.10 3.19
N ASP A 172 -6.78 9.26 4.22
CA ASP A 172 -7.48 9.34 5.50
C ASP A 172 -6.53 9.65 6.67
N ALA A 173 -5.41 10.34 6.41
CA ALA A 173 -4.40 10.61 7.43
C ALA A 173 -4.93 11.38 8.66
N ASP A 174 -4.90 10.72 9.82
CA ASP A 174 -5.37 11.25 11.09
C ASP A 174 -4.26 11.90 11.91
N GLY A 175 -3.01 11.44 11.73
CA GLY A 175 -1.85 11.91 12.49
C GLY A 175 -0.56 12.06 11.67
N PRO A 176 0.51 12.59 12.28
CA PRO A 176 1.83 12.63 11.64
C PRO A 176 2.37 11.24 11.26
N ALA A 177 1.92 10.19 11.96
CA ALA A 177 2.25 8.80 11.66
C ALA A 177 1.68 8.33 10.31
N ASP A 178 0.64 8.98 9.79
CA ASP A 178 0.03 8.63 8.49
C ASP A 178 0.66 9.38 7.31
N VAL A 179 1.81 10.02 7.53
CA VAL A 179 2.58 10.74 6.51
C VAL A 179 3.91 10.04 6.30
N ALA A 180 4.17 9.58 5.08
CA ALA A 180 5.46 9.07 4.67
C ALA A 180 6.40 10.22 4.31
N ALA A 181 7.65 10.14 4.73
CA ALA A 181 8.69 11.11 4.42
C ALA A 181 10.08 10.48 4.53
N VAL A 182 11.14 11.21 4.17
CA VAL A 182 12.54 10.72 4.27
C VAL A 182 13.07 10.92 5.70
N PRO A 183 13.44 9.85 6.43
CA PRO A 183 14.14 9.97 7.72
C PRO A 183 15.45 10.71 7.55
N GLY A 184 15.76 11.64 8.45
CA GLY A 184 17.02 12.40 8.37
C GLY A 184 17.11 13.39 7.20
N ARG A 185 16.11 13.47 6.31
CA ARG A 185 15.98 14.43 5.20
C ARG A 185 17.07 14.31 4.12
N VAL A 186 16.82 14.92 2.97
CA VAL A 186 17.76 15.04 1.86
C VAL A 186 18.67 16.24 2.09
N HIS A 187 19.99 16.03 1.96
CA HIS A 187 21.00 17.06 2.17
C HIS A 187 21.94 17.21 0.97
N ALA A 188 22.41 18.42 0.70
CA ALA A 188 23.45 18.65 -0.30
C ALA A 188 24.83 18.22 0.24
N MET A 189 25.48 17.25 -0.41
CA MET A 189 26.83 16.79 -0.08
C MET A 189 27.65 16.56 -1.36
N GLY A 190 28.81 17.18 -1.48
CA GLY A 190 29.70 16.98 -2.63
C GLY A 190 29.08 17.35 -3.98
N GLY A 191 28.20 18.36 -4.01
CA GLY A 191 27.48 18.77 -5.23
C GLY A 191 26.37 17.81 -5.65
N ARG A 192 25.89 16.94 -4.75
CA ARG A 192 24.81 15.99 -5.00
C ARG A 192 23.80 16.01 -3.87
N ALA A 193 22.56 15.65 -4.18
CA ALA A 193 21.54 15.37 -3.17
C ALA A 193 21.79 13.99 -2.55
N ASN A 194 22.10 13.96 -1.25
CA ASN A 194 22.32 12.75 -0.47
C ASN A 194 21.03 12.38 0.27
N VAL A 195 20.53 11.17 0.01
CA VAL A 195 19.34 10.59 0.67
C VAL A 195 19.84 9.57 1.71
N PRO A 196 19.63 9.80 3.01
CA PRO A 196 20.22 8.98 4.07
C PRO A 196 19.52 7.63 4.28
N ALA A 197 18.24 7.52 3.96
CA ALA A 197 17.42 6.31 4.15
C ALA A 197 16.23 6.29 3.18
N ASP A 198 15.63 5.12 2.99
CA ASP A 198 14.36 5.00 2.29
C ASP A 198 13.22 5.69 3.06
N PRO A 199 12.16 6.18 2.37
CA PRO A 199 11.02 6.79 3.03
C PRO A 199 10.30 5.84 3.98
N GLU A 200 9.79 6.37 5.09
CA GLU A 200 8.94 5.65 6.04
C GLU A 200 7.86 6.57 6.61
N PHE A 201 6.82 5.96 7.18
CA PHE A 201 5.73 6.66 7.86
C PHE A 201 6.18 7.26 9.20
N GLY A 202 5.71 8.48 9.50
CA GLY A 202 6.03 9.17 10.75
C GLY A 202 7.44 9.76 10.83
N ALA A 203 8.21 9.73 9.74
CA ALA A 203 9.60 10.16 9.71
C ALA A 203 9.83 11.67 9.92
N SER A 204 8.80 12.51 9.72
CA SER A 204 8.98 13.97 9.79
C SER A 204 7.74 14.73 10.21
N GLU A 205 7.80 15.31 11.41
CA GLU A 205 6.76 16.18 11.97
C GLU A 205 6.51 17.46 11.16
N HIS A 206 7.54 18.07 10.58
CA HIS A 206 7.43 19.38 9.94
C HIS A 206 6.65 19.32 8.61
N VAL A 207 7.07 18.42 7.70
CA VAL A 207 6.36 18.19 6.44
C VAL A 207 4.96 17.62 6.71
N ALA A 208 4.81 16.70 7.67
CA ALA A 208 3.51 16.17 8.06
C ALA A 208 2.56 17.24 8.58
N THR A 209 3.07 18.22 9.35
CA THR A 209 2.27 19.36 9.81
C THR A 209 1.79 20.20 8.63
N ALA A 210 2.64 20.49 7.65
CA ALA A 210 2.28 21.29 6.49
C ALA A 210 1.26 20.56 5.60
N VAL A 211 1.56 19.31 5.22
CA VAL A 211 0.68 18.47 4.40
C VAL A 211 -0.69 18.32 5.06
N ARG A 212 -0.76 17.98 6.35
CA ARG A 212 -2.05 17.80 7.05
C ARG A 212 -2.83 19.09 7.24
N ALA A 213 -2.14 20.22 7.43
CA ALA A 213 -2.80 21.52 7.52
C ALA A 213 -3.50 21.86 6.19
N VAL A 214 -2.83 21.59 5.07
CA VAL A 214 -3.40 21.79 3.74
C VAL A 214 -4.52 20.80 3.45
N MET A 215 -4.29 19.51 3.75
CA MET A 215 -5.24 18.43 3.50
C MET A 215 -6.58 18.62 4.23
N ALA A 216 -6.56 19.30 5.38
CA ALA A 216 -7.78 19.67 6.11
C ALA A 216 -8.67 20.67 5.36
N VAL A 217 -8.11 21.40 4.39
CA VAL A 217 -8.83 22.35 3.52
C VAL A 217 -9.13 21.72 2.16
N ASP A 218 -8.17 21.03 1.57
CA ASP A 218 -8.31 20.29 0.31
C ASP A 218 -7.77 18.85 0.46
N PRO A 219 -8.64 17.84 0.60
CA PRO A 219 -8.24 16.44 0.77
C PRO A 219 -7.41 15.87 -0.38
N ASN A 220 -7.38 16.50 -1.55
CA ASN A 220 -6.55 16.02 -2.67
C ASN A 220 -5.11 16.50 -2.56
N ARG A 221 -4.84 17.64 -1.90
CA ARG A 221 -3.50 18.20 -1.71
C ARG A 221 -2.78 17.51 -0.55
N ARG A 222 -2.25 16.32 -0.81
CA ARG A 222 -1.71 15.41 0.20
C ARG A 222 -0.19 15.27 0.20
N ALA A 223 0.53 16.07 -0.57
CA ALA A 223 1.98 15.97 -0.63
C ALA A 223 2.67 17.33 -0.65
N ALA A 224 3.93 17.34 -0.23
CA ALA A 224 4.77 18.53 -0.30
C ALA A 224 6.26 18.18 -0.41
N VAL A 225 7.00 19.07 -1.06
CA VAL A 225 8.46 19.15 -0.98
C VAL A 225 8.87 20.51 -0.42
N ASN A 226 9.83 20.54 0.50
CA ASN A 226 10.36 21.79 1.02
C ASN A 226 11.72 22.16 0.43
N LEU A 227 11.84 23.42 0.01
CA LEU A 227 13.03 24.02 -0.57
C LEU A 227 13.45 25.24 0.22
N LYS A 228 14.67 25.69 -0.01
CA LYS A 228 15.15 26.98 0.47
C LYS A 228 14.38 28.10 -0.21
N THR A 229 13.81 29.03 0.57
CA THR A 229 13.23 30.25 0.00
C THR A 229 14.34 31.13 -0.57
N SER A 230 14.17 31.60 -1.80
CA SER A 230 14.99 32.63 -2.42
C SER A 230 14.14 33.51 -3.34
N ASP A 231 14.57 34.74 -3.57
CA ASP A 231 13.90 35.67 -4.49
C ASP A 231 13.79 35.06 -5.90
N ASP A 232 14.85 34.38 -6.36
CA ASP A 232 14.87 33.69 -7.65
C ASP A 232 13.79 32.59 -7.73
N LEU A 233 13.62 31.81 -6.65
CA LEU A 233 12.58 30.78 -6.58
C LEU A 233 11.19 31.40 -6.61
N LEU A 234 10.95 32.45 -5.81
CA LEU A 234 9.64 33.10 -5.76
C LEU A 234 9.28 33.75 -7.10
N ALA A 235 10.23 34.39 -7.77
CA ALA A 235 10.04 34.97 -9.10
C ALA A 235 9.74 33.90 -10.17
N ALA A 236 10.41 32.74 -10.11
CA ALA A 236 10.14 31.61 -11.00
C ALA A 236 8.74 31.02 -10.78
N VAL A 237 8.31 30.87 -9.52
CA VAL A 237 6.97 30.41 -9.16
C VAL A 237 5.89 31.38 -9.68
N GLU A 238 6.11 32.69 -9.53
CA GLU A 238 5.22 33.72 -10.06
C GLU A 238 5.14 33.68 -11.59
N THR A 239 6.28 33.52 -12.26
CA THR A 239 6.36 33.39 -13.73
C THR A 239 5.63 32.14 -14.23
N ALA A 240 5.66 31.05 -13.47
CA ALA A 240 4.92 29.82 -13.76
C ALA A 240 3.41 29.96 -13.51
N GLY A 241 2.93 31.10 -12.98
CA GLY A 241 1.52 31.36 -12.71
C GLY A 241 0.98 30.57 -11.50
N LEU A 242 1.87 30.09 -10.63
CA LEU A 242 1.48 29.32 -9.45
C LEU A 242 1.09 30.25 -8.31
N MET A 243 -0.09 30.03 -7.73
CA MET A 243 -0.55 30.80 -6.59
C MET A 243 0.34 30.55 -5.37
N THR A 244 0.78 31.64 -4.73
CA THR A 244 1.63 31.60 -3.54
C THR A 244 0.93 32.23 -2.35
N ALA A 245 1.27 31.78 -1.14
CA ALA A 245 0.89 32.48 0.07
C ALA A 245 2.01 32.44 1.12
N SER A 246 2.25 33.59 1.74
CA SER A 246 3.23 33.69 2.83
C SER A 246 2.58 33.45 4.19
N PHE A 247 3.39 32.98 5.14
CA PHE A 247 2.97 32.79 6.52
C PHE A 247 4.11 33.09 7.50
N ASP A 248 3.76 33.30 8.77
CA ASP A 248 4.74 33.57 9.82
C ASP A 248 5.57 32.31 10.15
N ALA A 249 6.89 32.48 10.24
CA ALA A 249 7.86 31.40 10.38
C ALA A 249 7.85 30.72 11.76
N SER A 250 7.19 31.28 12.78
CA SER A 250 7.12 30.72 14.13
C SER A 250 6.61 29.28 14.12
N TYR A 251 7.04 28.51 15.12
CA TYR A 251 6.56 27.14 15.34
C TYR A 251 5.23 27.08 16.10
N GLU A 252 4.99 28.03 16.99
CA GLU A 252 3.79 28.07 17.82
C GLU A 252 2.55 28.18 16.93
N ASN A 253 1.53 27.33 17.05
CA ASN A 253 0.31 27.37 16.22
C ASN A 253 0.55 27.27 14.68
N ARG A 254 1.65 26.67 14.24
CA ARG A 254 1.99 26.57 12.80
C ARG A 254 0.93 25.83 11.97
N ALA A 255 0.38 24.74 12.49
CA ALA A 255 -0.69 24.00 11.81
C ALA A 255 -1.92 24.87 11.53
N GLU A 256 -2.36 25.65 12.52
CA GLU A 256 -3.54 26.51 12.40
C GLU A 256 -3.30 27.69 11.46
N ARG A 257 -2.09 28.29 11.49
CA ARG A 257 -1.70 29.31 10.51
C ARG A 257 -1.71 28.78 9.09
N LEU A 258 -1.13 27.61 8.87
CA LEU A 258 -1.08 27.00 7.53
C LEU A 258 -2.49 26.71 7.02
N ARG A 259 -3.38 26.18 7.86
CA ARG A 259 -4.81 26.02 7.52
C ARG A 259 -5.46 27.35 7.15
N THR A 260 -5.28 28.36 7.99
CA THR A 260 -5.86 29.70 7.76
C THR A 260 -5.37 30.28 6.44
N VAL A 261 -4.09 30.13 6.13
CA VAL A 261 -3.52 30.64 4.88
C VAL A 261 -4.02 29.84 3.68
N ALA A 262 -4.11 28.52 3.80
CA ALA A 262 -4.66 27.65 2.76
C ALA A 262 -6.15 27.92 2.47
N SER A 263 -6.92 28.36 3.46
CA SER A 263 -8.37 28.63 3.35
C SER A 263 -8.73 30.07 2.97
N LYS A 264 -7.76 30.96 2.70
CA LYS A 264 -8.02 32.39 2.44
C LYS A 264 -8.60 32.69 1.06
N GLY A 265 -8.39 31.82 0.07
CA GLY A 265 -8.85 31.99 -1.30
C GLY A 265 -9.85 30.92 -1.73
N ASP A 266 -10.31 31.01 -2.99
CA ASP A 266 -11.25 30.05 -3.58
C ASP A 266 -10.62 28.66 -3.79
N SER A 267 -9.29 28.57 -3.77
CA SER A 267 -8.53 27.33 -3.88
C SER A 267 -7.24 27.41 -3.07
N VAL A 268 -6.73 26.24 -2.68
CA VAL A 268 -5.46 26.12 -1.95
C VAL A 268 -4.31 26.60 -2.85
N PRO A 269 -3.43 27.49 -2.36
CA PRO A 269 -2.27 27.94 -3.12
C PRO A 269 -1.32 26.78 -3.41
N ALA A 270 -0.70 26.75 -4.58
CA ALA A 270 0.26 25.70 -4.93
C ALA A 270 1.56 25.78 -4.11
N VAL A 271 1.89 26.98 -3.60
CA VAL A 271 3.13 27.24 -2.86
C VAL A 271 2.85 27.99 -1.56
N LEU A 272 3.44 27.52 -0.46
CA LEU A 272 3.41 28.16 0.85
C LEU A 272 4.83 28.48 1.30
N TYR A 273 5.13 29.72 1.69
CA TYR A 273 6.50 30.08 2.08
C TYR A 273 6.58 31.00 3.29
N HIS A 274 7.77 31.06 3.89
CA HIS A 274 8.15 32.12 4.82
C HIS A 274 9.58 32.59 4.57
N GLU A 275 9.84 33.85 4.91
CA GLU A 275 11.16 34.49 4.80
C GLU A 275 12.06 34.24 6.04
N GLY A 276 11.62 33.32 6.91
CA GLY A 276 12.37 32.95 8.11
C GLY A 276 12.10 33.88 9.29
N ALA A 277 12.83 33.65 10.38
CA ALA A 277 12.83 34.47 11.59
C ALA A 277 14.17 34.28 12.31
N PHE A 278 14.37 34.93 13.46
CA PHE A 278 15.58 34.72 14.25
C PHE A 278 15.77 33.23 14.59
N GLY A 279 16.84 32.63 14.06
CA GLY A 279 17.14 31.21 14.23
C GLY A 279 16.28 30.24 13.39
N ILE A 280 15.42 30.73 12.49
CA ILE A 280 14.57 29.93 11.61
C ILE A 280 14.93 30.24 10.15
N GLU A 281 15.45 29.24 9.44
CA GLU A 281 15.79 29.35 8.02
C GLU A 281 14.53 29.58 7.16
N PRO A 282 14.58 30.41 6.11
CA PRO A 282 13.48 30.58 5.16
C PRO A 282 13.16 29.28 4.40
N ILE A 283 11.89 28.87 4.39
CA ILE A 283 11.43 27.63 3.73
C ILE A 283 10.21 27.88 2.84
N THR A 284 10.25 27.29 1.66
CA THR A 284 9.14 27.21 0.70
C THR A 284 8.67 25.76 0.60
N TYR A 285 7.36 25.53 0.69
CA TYR A 285 6.70 24.27 0.41
C TYR A 285 5.99 24.36 -0.94
N ILE A 286 6.29 23.43 -1.83
CA ILE A 286 5.54 23.22 -3.07
C ILE A 286 4.60 22.04 -2.82
N LEU A 287 3.30 22.26 -3.04
CA LEU A 287 2.24 21.31 -2.70
C LEU A 287 1.80 20.52 -3.95
N GLY A 288 1.55 19.23 -3.78
CA GLY A 288 1.09 18.33 -4.84
C GLY A 288 -0.07 17.47 -4.39
N GLU A 289 -0.72 16.82 -5.36
CA GLU A 289 -1.67 15.74 -5.08
C GLU A 289 -0.92 14.48 -4.65
N THR A 290 0.19 14.19 -5.34
CA THR A 290 1.20 13.19 -5.01
C THR A 290 2.56 13.83 -4.73
N ALA A 291 3.48 13.09 -4.10
CA ALA A 291 4.85 13.56 -3.90
C ALA A 291 5.58 13.71 -5.23
N THR A 292 5.28 12.85 -6.20
CA THR A 292 5.80 12.96 -7.56
C THR A 292 5.38 14.30 -8.19
N ASP A 293 4.09 14.67 -8.13
CA ASP A 293 3.61 15.95 -8.69
C ASP A 293 4.29 17.17 -8.04
N ALA A 294 4.48 17.12 -6.71
CA ALA A 294 5.14 18.20 -5.98
C ALA A 294 6.60 18.36 -6.42
N VAL A 295 7.32 17.26 -6.62
CA VAL A 295 8.70 17.26 -7.10
C VAL A 295 8.81 17.66 -8.57
N GLU A 296 7.92 17.19 -9.43
CA GLU A 296 7.89 17.60 -10.84
C GLU A 296 7.64 19.10 -10.98
N THR A 297 6.65 19.63 -10.25
CA THR A 297 6.39 21.08 -10.18
C THR A 297 7.62 21.82 -9.69
N ALA A 298 8.30 21.32 -8.65
CA ALA A 298 9.52 21.92 -8.15
C ALA A 298 10.63 21.95 -9.21
N ARG A 299 10.85 20.85 -9.93
CA ARG A 299 11.89 20.76 -10.96
C ARG A 299 11.61 21.69 -12.13
N ASP A 300 10.36 21.79 -12.57
CA ASP A 300 9.97 22.68 -13.66
C ASP A 300 10.21 24.16 -13.30
N VAL A 301 9.82 24.55 -12.08
CA VAL A 301 10.08 25.91 -11.55
C VAL A 301 11.59 26.16 -11.45
N LEU A 302 12.35 25.24 -10.86
CA LEU A 302 13.79 25.40 -10.70
C LEU A 302 14.55 25.44 -12.02
N GLY A 303 14.14 24.64 -13.01
CA GLY A 303 14.71 24.65 -14.35
C GLY A 303 14.49 25.95 -15.13
N SER A 304 13.53 26.78 -14.71
CA SER A 304 13.30 28.12 -15.27
C SER A 304 14.20 29.20 -14.66
N ILE A 305 14.88 28.91 -13.55
CA ILE A 305 15.80 29.84 -12.90
C ILE A 305 17.09 29.93 -13.74
N PRO A 306 17.51 31.12 -14.20
CA PRO A 306 18.73 31.27 -14.99
C PRO A 306 19.98 30.81 -14.22
N ASP A 307 20.82 29.97 -14.84
CA ASP A 307 22.07 29.53 -14.21
C ASP A 307 23.04 30.72 -14.04
N ARG A 308 23.29 31.11 -12.79
CA ARG A 308 24.19 32.22 -12.47
C ARG A 308 25.66 31.90 -12.80
N ARG A 309 26.02 30.63 -13.01
CA ARG A 309 27.40 30.19 -13.30
C ARG A 309 27.92 30.67 -14.66
N ASP A 310 27.05 31.01 -15.61
CA ASP A 310 27.47 31.50 -16.93
C ASP A 310 27.80 33.01 -16.97
N SER A 311 27.43 33.76 -15.93
CA SER A 311 27.57 35.24 -15.93
C SER A 311 28.94 35.77 -15.47
N THR A 312 29.80 34.94 -14.88
CA THR A 312 31.13 35.35 -14.37
C THR A 312 32.31 34.76 -15.16
N GLY A 313 32.06 34.01 -16.23
CA GLY A 313 33.06 33.31 -17.05
C GLY A 313 33.62 34.08 -18.25
N GLN A 314 33.75 35.41 -18.19
CA GLN A 314 34.46 36.17 -19.24
C GLN A 314 35.91 36.47 -18.82
N HIS A 315 36.64 35.43 -18.42
CA HIS A 315 38.09 35.53 -18.26
C HIS A 315 38.78 35.37 -19.62
N ARG A 316 39.30 36.51 -20.10
CA ARG A 316 40.24 36.73 -21.21
C ARG A 316 41.08 35.49 -21.54
N THR A 317 40.86 34.90 -22.71
CA THR A 317 41.80 33.97 -23.33
C THR A 317 43.02 34.76 -23.81
N ALA A 318 44.06 34.80 -22.97
CA ALA A 318 45.40 35.13 -23.44
C ALA A 318 45.90 33.96 -24.31
N ARG A 319 45.93 34.18 -25.62
CA ARG A 319 46.68 33.33 -26.55
C ARG A 319 48.15 33.36 -26.14
N HIS A 320 48.70 32.20 -25.77
CA HIS A 320 50.13 31.96 -25.91
C HIS A 320 50.33 30.89 -26.98
N ASP A 321 50.77 31.37 -28.15
CA ASP A 321 51.50 30.57 -29.12
C ASP A 321 52.82 30.12 -28.48
N SER A 322 53.12 28.83 -28.57
CA SER A 322 54.50 28.35 -28.55
C SER A 322 54.63 27.08 -29.39
N THR A 323 54.96 27.30 -30.66
CA THR A 323 55.74 26.38 -31.48
C THR A 323 57.15 26.25 -30.88
N GLY A 324 57.71 25.04 -30.75
CA GLY A 324 59.12 24.90 -30.36
C GLY A 324 59.54 23.50 -29.92
N ARG A 325 60.53 22.94 -30.64
CA ARG A 325 61.11 21.59 -30.55
C ARG A 325 61.90 21.28 -29.26
N ARG A 326 61.88 19.97 -28.93
CA ARG A 326 62.96 19.03 -28.47
C ARG A 326 64.13 19.60 -27.64
N ASP A 327 64.41 18.95 -26.50
CA ASP A 327 65.60 18.06 -26.39
C ASP A 327 65.59 17.16 -25.15
N VAL A 328 66.33 16.07 -25.29
CA VAL A 328 66.45 14.88 -24.43
C VAL A 328 67.63 15.04 -23.47
N THR A 329 67.48 14.62 -22.20
CA THR A 329 68.51 13.94 -21.36
C THR A 329 67.77 13.33 -20.14
N ALA A 330 67.64 12.01 -20.03
CA ALA A 330 68.58 11.01 -19.48
C ALA A 330 68.47 10.86 -17.94
N ALA A 331 68.05 9.64 -17.52
CA ALA A 331 68.00 9.02 -16.17
C ALA A 331 66.56 8.59 -15.82
N GLU A 332 66.15 7.34 -15.62
CA GLU A 332 66.81 6.03 -15.50
C GLU A 332 65.76 4.96 -15.88
N ARG A 333 66.18 3.92 -16.61
CA ARG A 333 65.52 2.61 -16.67
C ARG A 333 66.56 1.56 -16.35
N CYS A 334 66.25 0.68 -15.40
CA CYS A 334 66.65 -0.73 -15.26
C CYS A 334 66.32 -1.12 -13.81
N LEU A 335 65.91 -2.31 -13.41
CA LEU A 335 65.66 -3.62 -14.01
C LEU A 335 65.07 -4.44 -12.83
N TYR A 336 64.10 -5.33 -13.06
CA TYR A 336 64.23 -6.77 -12.81
C TYR A 336 62.87 -7.47 -12.86
N SER A 337 62.79 -8.48 -13.73
CA SER A 337 61.82 -9.55 -13.71
C SER A 337 62.55 -10.88 -13.49
N LEU A 338 61.80 -11.87 -12.99
CA LEU A 338 62.03 -13.33 -13.04
C LEU A 338 62.93 -13.98 -11.96
N SER A 339 62.35 -14.90 -11.17
CA SER A 339 62.55 -16.37 -11.31
C SER A 339 61.53 -17.11 -10.41
N ARG A 340 60.71 -18.04 -10.95
CA ARG A 340 60.84 -19.53 -10.91
C ARG A 340 60.86 -20.11 -9.49
N GLY A 341 60.15 -21.18 -9.10
CA GLY A 341 59.27 -22.13 -9.79
C GLY A 341 59.07 -23.40 -8.93
N GLY A 342 58.05 -24.20 -9.26
CA GLY A 342 57.88 -25.63 -8.92
C GLY A 342 57.28 -25.97 -7.54
N LEU A 343 56.62 -27.10 -7.29
CA LEU A 343 56.14 -28.26 -8.07
C LEU A 343 55.58 -29.27 -7.02
N SER A 344 54.35 -29.78 -7.18
CA SER A 344 53.93 -31.18 -6.86
C SER A 344 52.40 -31.32 -7.09
N HIS A 345 51.93 -31.97 -8.16
CA HIS A 345 51.55 -33.40 -8.25
C HIS A 345 50.53 -33.85 -7.18
N GLY A 346 49.38 -34.48 -7.44
CA GLY A 346 48.70 -35.08 -8.60
C GLY A 346 47.42 -35.75 -8.05
N LYS A 347 46.28 -35.84 -8.75
CA LYS A 347 45.85 -36.89 -9.71
C LYS A 347 44.43 -36.47 -10.19
N ARG A 348 44.16 -36.24 -11.48
CA ARG A 348 43.55 -37.17 -12.47
C ARG A 348 42.54 -38.16 -11.86
N THR A 349 41.27 -38.13 -12.26
CA THR A 349 40.70 -38.79 -13.47
C THR A 349 39.51 -37.99 -14.06
N ARG A 350 39.48 -37.63 -15.37
CA ARG A 350 38.85 -38.34 -16.53
C ARG A 350 37.40 -38.78 -16.25
N ARG A 351 36.37 -38.54 -17.09
CA ARG A 351 36.31 -38.40 -18.57
C ARG A 351 34.89 -37.97 -19.03
N GLN A 352 34.83 -37.25 -20.16
CA GLN A 352 33.88 -37.34 -21.31
C GLN A 352 32.38 -37.06 -21.05
N ALA A 353 31.70 -36.06 -21.64
CA ALA A 353 31.54 -35.66 -23.05
C ALA A 353 31.12 -36.79 -23.99
N THR A 354 29.84 -36.87 -24.37
CA THR A 354 29.34 -36.54 -25.73
C THR A 354 27.85 -36.90 -25.94
N THR A 355 27.20 -36.05 -26.75
CA THR A 355 26.14 -36.33 -27.76
C THR A 355 24.68 -36.64 -27.39
N VAL A 356 23.85 -35.85 -28.08
CA VAL A 356 22.38 -35.88 -28.30
C VAL A 356 21.92 -37.16 -29.00
N PRO A 357 20.66 -37.59 -28.80
CA PRO A 357 19.77 -37.73 -29.96
C PRO A 357 18.33 -37.22 -29.76
N THR A 358 17.72 -37.05 -30.93
CA THR A 358 16.38 -36.61 -31.37
C THR A 358 15.12 -37.22 -30.71
N GLN A 359 14.01 -36.48 -30.91
CA GLN A 359 12.59 -36.73 -30.54
C GLN A 359 12.01 -38.14 -30.79
N PRO A 360 10.80 -38.39 -30.24
CA PRO A 360 9.64 -38.50 -31.14
C PRO A 360 8.37 -37.73 -30.71
N ARG A 361 7.56 -37.40 -31.74
CA ARG A 361 6.22 -36.81 -31.72
C ARG A 361 5.18 -37.70 -31.02
N SER A 362 4.16 -37.12 -30.36
CA SER A 362 2.77 -37.63 -30.42
C SER A 362 1.71 -36.67 -29.83
N ARG A 363 0.83 -36.18 -30.73
CA ARG A 363 -0.65 -36.07 -30.63
C ARG A 363 -1.29 -35.43 -29.39
N TYR A 364 -1.79 -34.20 -29.55
CA TYR A 364 -3.03 -33.77 -28.91
C TYR A 364 -4.10 -33.52 -29.97
N ALA A 365 -5.27 -34.13 -29.74
CA ALA A 365 -6.43 -34.12 -30.59
C ALA A 365 -7.26 -32.85 -30.40
N ASN A 366 -7.80 -32.35 -31.51
CA ASN A 366 -8.80 -31.31 -31.60
C ASN A 366 -10.06 -31.67 -30.79
N TRP A 367 -10.60 -30.70 -30.04
CA TRP A 367 -12.03 -30.63 -29.77
C TRP A 367 -12.58 -29.31 -30.28
N SER A 368 -13.49 -29.47 -31.22
CA SER A 368 -14.26 -28.46 -31.95
C SER A 368 -15.24 -27.72 -31.03
N THR A 369 -15.20 -26.40 -31.07
CA THR A 369 -16.25 -25.52 -30.56
C THR A 369 -17.40 -25.46 -31.55
N THR A 370 -18.54 -26.02 -31.18
CA THR A 370 -19.81 -25.88 -31.90
C THR A 370 -20.62 -24.75 -31.26
N SER A 371 -20.75 -23.61 -31.95
CA SER A 371 -21.80 -22.62 -31.65
C SER A 371 -23.15 -23.09 -32.19
N PRO A 372 -24.26 -22.68 -31.56
CA PRO A 372 -25.49 -22.41 -32.28
C PRO A 372 -25.75 -20.90 -32.35
N ARG A 373 -26.07 -20.44 -33.57
CA ARG A 373 -26.65 -19.13 -33.85
C ARG A 373 -28.14 -19.13 -33.53
N GLY A 374 -28.63 -17.97 -33.11
CA GLY A 374 -30.03 -17.55 -33.07
C GLY A 374 -30.15 -16.48 -31.98
N GLY A 375 -30.45 -15.22 -32.21
CA GLY A 375 -31.25 -14.60 -33.27
C GLY A 375 -32.23 -13.66 -32.57
N THR A 376 -31.86 -12.37 -32.50
CA THR A 376 -32.73 -11.18 -32.46
C THR A 376 -33.76 -11.04 -31.32
N THR A 377 -33.68 -9.97 -30.53
CA THR A 377 -34.60 -8.80 -30.63
C THR A 377 -34.26 -7.76 -29.55
N ILE A 378 -34.11 -6.53 -30.03
CA ILE A 378 -33.94 -5.28 -29.30
C ILE A 378 -35.24 -4.94 -28.56
N TRP A 379 -35.17 -4.71 -27.24
CA TRP A 379 -36.13 -3.86 -26.54
C TRP A 379 -35.39 -2.92 -25.58
N SER A 380 -35.34 -1.66 -25.98
CA SER A 380 -35.03 -0.53 -25.11
C SER A 380 -36.14 -0.37 -24.06
N ARG A 381 -35.80 -0.39 -22.77
CA ARG A 381 -36.57 0.31 -21.75
C ARG A 381 -35.64 1.16 -20.90
N ARG A 382 -35.75 2.47 -21.13
CA ARG A 382 -35.40 3.51 -20.17
C ARG A 382 -36.25 3.31 -18.93
N THR A 383 -35.62 3.14 -17.78
CA THR A 383 -36.23 3.45 -16.48
C THR A 383 -35.35 4.48 -15.80
N ARG A 384 -35.77 5.75 -15.96
CA ARG A 384 -35.46 6.83 -15.01
C ARG A 384 -36.12 6.45 -13.70
N THR A 385 -35.36 6.20 -12.65
CA THR A 385 -35.84 6.29 -11.27
C THR A 385 -35.22 7.54 -10.65
N ARG A 386 -36.06 8.58 -10.58
CA ARG A 386 -35.86 9.73 -9.70
C ARG A 386 -36.00 9.23 -8.26
N LEU A 387 -34.98 9.44 -7.44
CA LEU A 387 -35.10 9.39 -5.99
C LEU A 387 -35.77 10.69 -5.52
N PRO A 388 -36.86 10.64 -4.73
CA PRO A 388 -37.31 11.79 -3.96
C PRO A 388 -36.68 11.74 -2.56
N SER A 389 -36.07 12.85 -2.15
CA SER A 389 -35.72 13.15 -0.77
C SER A 389 -36.96 13.16 0.13
N PRO A 390 -36.78 12.91 1.44
CA PRO A 390 -37.46 13.78 2.40
C PRO A 390 -36.59 14.16 3.62
N VAL A 391 -36.49 15.46 3.87
CA VAL A 391 -36.29 16.13 5.18
C VAL A 391 -37.30 17.29 5.14
N PRO A 392 -38.17 17.52 6.15
CA PRO A 392 -37.83 18.08 7.47
C PRO A 392 -38.61 17.40 8.62
N SER A 393 -38.39 17.61 9.93
CA SER A 393 -38.31 18.87 10.66
C SER A 393 -37.79 18.71 12.10
N VAL A 394 -37.32 19.84 12.62
CA VAL A 394 -36.86 20.18 13.97
C VAL A 394 -38.02 20.23 14.98
N THR A 395 -37.79 19.73 16.21
CA THR A 395 -38.36 20.34 17.43
C THR A 395 -37.51 20.02 18.67
N THR A 396 -36.93 21.06 19.28
CA THR A 396 -36.45 21.11 20.67
C THR A 396 -37.63 21.06 21.66
N PRO A 397 -37.36 20.76 22.94
CA PRO A 397 -37.53 21.83 23.92
C PRO A 397 -36.38 21.96 24.94
N SER A 398 -36.08 23.21 25.25
CA SER A 398 -35.42 23.73 26.46
C SER A 398 -36.37 23.58 27.66
N THR A 399 -35.93 23.39 28.92
CA THR A 399 -35.41 24.46 29.80
C THR A 399 -35.18 23.91 31.23
N THR A 400 -34.09 24.36 31.88
CA THR A 400 -33.94 24.81 33.31
C THR A 400 -34.29 23.85 34.47
N SER A 401 -33.65 23.84 35.65
CA SER A 401 -32.63 24.67 36.34
C SER A 401 -32.39 24.06 37.75
N SER A 402 -31.24 24.40 38.37
CA SER A 402 -31.02 24.59 39.82
C SER A 402 -30.85 23.31 40.69
N ALA A 403 -29.96 23.19 41.67
CA ALA A 403 -29.01 24.09 42.37
C ALA A 403 -28.01 23.22 43.17
N ALA A 404 -26.72 23.55 43.18
CA ALA A 404 -25.96 24.19 44.28
C ALA A 404 -25.82 23.42 45.62
N ASN A 405 -24.58 23.02 45.97
CA ASN A 405 -23.96 23.27 47.29
C ASN A 405 -22.44 22.95 47.22
N ARG A 406 -21.56 23.95 47.15
CA ARG A 406 -20.69 24.46 48.24
C ARG A 406 -20.07 23.38 49.16
N THR A 407 -18.75 23.18 49.09
CA THR A 407 -17.74 23.67 50.07
C THR A 407 -16.30 23.32 49.65
N ARG A 408 -15.40 24.31 49.72
CA ARG A 408 -13.91 24.24 49.73
C ARG A 408 -13.43 24.43 51.20
N PRO A 409 -12.12 24.54 51.53
CA PRO A 409 -10.94 23.69 51.24
C PRO A 409 -10.04 23.46 52.50
N ASN A 410 -9.02 22.60 52.42
CA ASN A 410 -7.71 22.68 53.14
C ASN A 410 -6.86 21.45 52.73
N SER A 411 -5.54 21.43 52.67
CA SER A 411 -4.48 22.33 53.14
C SER A 411 -3.15 21.96 52.48
N ARG A 412 -2.27 22.95 52.39
CA ARG A 412 -0.83 22.86 52.05
C ARG A 412 -0.08 21.76 52.80
N CYS A 413 0.97 21.22 52.18
CA CYS A 413 2.31 21.22 52.80
C CYS A 413 3.42 21.02 51.76
N ARG A 414 4.40 21.92 51.80
CA ARG A 414 5.71 21.87 51.12
C ARG A 414 6.66 20.94 51.89
N ARG A 415 7.64 20.35 51.19
CA ARG A 415 9.05 20.72 51.32
C ARG A 415 9.78 20.41 50.04
#